data_AF-A7GV74-F1
#
_entry.id   AF-A7GV74-F1
#
_cell.length_a   1.000
_cell.length_b   1.000
_cell.length_c   1.000
_cell.angle_alpha   90.00
_cell.angle_beta   90.00
_cell.angle_gamma   90.00
#
_symmetry.space_group_name_H-M   'P 1'
#
loop_
_entity.id
_entity.type
_entity.pdbx_description
1 polymer ?
#
loop_
_entity_poly.entity_id
_entity_poly.type
_entity_poly.pdbx_seq_one_letter_code
_entity_poly.pdbx_strand_id
1 'polypeptide(L)'
;MIEQFIPLIIMAFALGMDAFSVSLGMGMVTLKVRQIFYIGVTIGIFHILMPFLGMVLGRLLSEKFGQIATLAGAILLIGLGFYIVYSSLLENEDTRAAPAGISLLIFAFSVSIDSFSVGLSLGIYGAQMIWTILLFGFISMILAWAGLLLGRHAKHMLGTYGEVFGGIILVGFGLYLLFPL
;
A
#
# COMPACT_ATOMS: atom_id res chain seq x y z
N MET A 1 27.61 5.26 3.94
CA MET A 1 26.59 4.60 4.78
C MET A 1 25.39 5.51 5.02
N ILE A 2 25.58 6.75 5.49
CA ILE A 2 24.48 7.72 5.73
C ILE A 2 23.74 8.12 4.42
N GLU A 3 24.45 8.28 3.30
CA GLU A 3 23.85 8.65 2.01
C GLU A 3 22.84 7.62 1.45
N GLN A 4 22.91 6.36 1.90
CA GLN A 4 21.97 5.32 1.47
C GLN A 4 20.71 5.25 2.34
N PHE A 5 20.75 5.80 3.56
CA PHE A 5 19.62 5.75 4.49
C PHE A 5 18.55 6.80 4.18
N ILE A 6 18.93 7.99 3.72
CA ILE A 6 17.99 9.06 3.40
C ILE A 6 17.01 8.62 2.29
N PRO A 7 17.46 8.09 1.14
CA PRO A 7 16.55 7.59 0.11
C PRO A 7 15.67 6.43 0.60
N LEU A 8 16.20 5.58 1.48
CA LEU A 8 15.47 4.44 2.03
C LEU A 8 14.32 4.89 2.95
N ILE A 9 14.56 5.89 3.79
CA ILE A 9 13.54 6.47 4.67
C ILE A 9 12.48 7.20 3.84
N ILE A 10 12.89 7.96 2.83
CA ILE A 10 11.97 8.64 1.91
C ILE A 10 11.10 7.61 1.19
N MET A 11 11.69 6.52 0.66
CA MET A 11 10.93 5.45 0.03
C MET A 11 10.00 4.75 1.03
N ALA A 12 10.45 4.48 2.26
CA ALA A 12 9.61 3.84 3.27
C ALA A 12 8.38 4.69 3.63
N PHE A 13 8.56 6.01 3.72
CA PHE A 13 7.46 6.95 3.87
C PHE A 13 6.55 6.96 2.65
N ALA A 14 7.11 7.12 1.46
CA ALA A 14 6.36 7.19 0.21
C ALA A 14 5.54 5.93 -0.03
N LEU A 15 6.11 4.77 0.29
CA LEU A 15 5.42 3.49 0.21
C LEU A 15 4.29 3.49 1.23
N GLY A 16 4.57 3.61 2.54
CA GLY A 16 3.54 3.56 3.59
C GLY A 16 2.44 4.63 3.56
N MET A 17 2.49 5.58 2.63
CA MET A 17 1.36 6.48 2.33
C MET A 17 0.15 5.72 1.76
N ASP A 18 0.36 4.59 1.10
CA ASP A 18 -0.70 3.69 0.63
C ASP A 18 -1.53 3.16 1.82
N ALA A 19 -0.84 2.62 2.83
CA ALA A 19 -1.36 2.09 4.06
C ALA A 19 -1.98 3.19 4.89
N PHE A 20 -1.37 4.38 4.93
CA PHE A 20 -1.96 5.57 5.55
C PHE A 20 -3.32 5.91 4.95
N SER A 21 -3.41 6.03 3.63
CA SER A 21 -4.62 6.46 2.92
C SER A 21 -5.78 5.50 3.14
N VAL A 22 -5.54 4.19 2.96
CA VAL A 22 -6.56 3.16 3.18
C VAL A 22 -6.94 3.10 4.67
N SER A 23 -5.97 3.19 5.57
CA SER A 23 -6.20 3.22 7.03
C SER A 23 -6.99 4.46 7.48
N LEU A 24 -6.80 5.60 6.83
CA LEU A 24 -7.55 6.82 7.10
C LEU A 24 -9.02 6.66 6.71
N GLY A 25 -9.30 6.08 5.53
CA GLY A 25 -10.65 5.73 5.11
C GLY A 25 -11.32 4.76 6.08
N MET A 26 -10.60 3.69 6.43
CA MET A 26 -11.05 2.65 7.35
C MET A 26 -11.27 3.16 8.79
N GLY A 27 -10.47 4.13 9.23
CA GLY A 27 -10.57 4.75 10.56
C GLY A 27 -11.90 5.47 10.79
N MET A 28 -12.63 5.82 9.73
CA MET A 28 -13.97 6.42 9.82
C MET A 28 -15.04 5.43 10.29
N VAL A 29 -14.78 4.12 10.19
CA VAL A 29 -15.60 3.07 10.80
C VAL A 29 -15.38 3.07 12.32
N THR A 30 -16.40 2.71 13.10
CA THR A 30 -16.27 2.63 14.57
C THR A 30 -15.38 1.46 14.98
N LEU A 31 -14.09 1.75 15.20
CA LEU A 31 -13.08 0.78 15.64
C LEU A 31 -12.72 0.96 17.12
N LYS A 32 -12.57 -0.16 17.83
CA LYS A 32 -11.97 -0.16 19.18
C LYS A 32 -10.46 0.03 19.07
N VAL A 33 -9.83 0.66 20.07
CA VAL A 33 -8.36 0.87 20.12
C VAL A 33 -7.60 -0.45 19.94
N ARG A 34 -8.11 -1.54 20.52
CA ARG A 34 -7.56 -2.89 20.34
C ARG A 34 -7.57 -3.34 18.88
N GLN A 35 -8.62 -3.04 18.12
CA GLN A 35 -8.68 -3.37 16.69
C GLN A 35 -7.70 -2.51 15.89
N ILE A 36 -7.61 -1.21 16.18
CA ILE A 36 -6.66 -0.29 15.55
C ILE A 36 -5.22 -0.82 15.71
N PHE A 37 -4.88 -1.27 16.91
CA PHE A 37 -3.57 -1.87 17.18
C PHE A 37 -3.32 -3.08 16.29
N TYR A 38 -4.20 -4.09 16.31
CA TYR A 38 -4.01 -5.29 15.48
C TYR A 38 -3.98 -4.99 13.99
N ILE A 39 -4.83 -4.09 13.50
CA ILE A 39 -4.83 -3.72 12.08
C ILE A 39 -3.47 -3.17 11.67
N GLY A 40 -2.94 -2.18 12.40
CA GLY A 40 -1.64 -1.60 12.06
C GLY A 40 -0.49 -2.60 12.20
N VAL A 41 -0.48 -3.47 13.21
CA VAL A 41 0.53 -4.54 13.34
C VAL A 41 0.46 -5.48 12.13
N THR A 42 -0.74 -5.92 11.73
CA THR A 42 -0.89 -6.81 10.59
C THR A 42 -0.40 -6.14 9.30
N ILE A 43 -0.78 -4.88 9.04
CA ILE A 43 -0.27 -4.12 7.88
C ILE A 43 1.26 -4.03 7.92
N GLY A 44 1.83 -3.69 9.08
CA GLY A 44 3.29 -3.63 9.27
C GLY A 44 3.99 -4.95 8.96
N ILE A 45 3.44 -6.08 9.41
CA ILE A 45 3.99 -7.41 9.11
C ILE A 45 3.95 -7.69 7.60
N PHE A 46 2.85 -7.38 6.92
CA PHE A 46 2.76 -7.56 5.47
C PHE A 46 3.73 -6.64 4.71
N HIS A 47 3.98 -5.43 5.22
CA HIS A 47 5.01 -4.51 4.70
C HIS A 47 6.46 -4.92 5.01
N ILE A 48 6.67 -5.96 5.83
CA ILE A 48 7.98 -6.64 5.94
C ILE A 48 8.01 -7.81 4.95
N LEU A 49 6.93 -8.60 4.94
CA LEU A 49 6.86 -9.86 4.20
C LEU A 49 6.84 -9.66 2.68
N MET A 50 6.07 -8.70 2.17
CA MET A 50 5.96 -8.43 0.74
C MET A 50 7.26 -7.90 0.13
N PRO A 51 7.94 -6.88 0.70
CA PRO A 51 9.23 -6.45 0.18
C PRO A 51 10.30 -7.53 0.34
N PHE A 52 10.26 -8.34 1.40
CA PHE A 52 11.17 -9.48 1.57
C PHE A 52 11.03 -10.48 0.40
N LEU A 53 9.80 -10.92 0.10
CA LEU A 53 9.53 -11.84 -1.02
C LEU A 53 9.95 -11.22 -2.35
N GLY A 54 9.62 -9.94 -2.56
CA GLY A 54 10.04 -9.19 -3.74
C GLY A 54 11.56 -9.19 -3.88
N MET A 55 12.29 -8.83 -2.83
CA MET A 55 13.76 -8.73 -2.86
C MET A 55 14.43 -10.09 -3.10
N VAL A 56 13.92 -11.17 -2.50
CA VAL A 56 14.41 -12.53 -2.76
C VAL A 56 14.23 -12.90 -4.23
N LEU A 57 13.03 -12.71 -4.78
CA LEU A 57 12.75 -13.00 -6.19
C LEU A 57 13.58 -12.10 -7.12
N GLY A 58 13.72 -10.82 -6.79
CA GLY A 58 14.52 -9.86 -7.56
C GLY A 58 15.99 -10.26 -7.64
N ARG A 59 16.58 -10.75 -6.53
CA ARG A 59 17.96 -11.26 -6.53
C ARG A 59 18.12 -12.50 -7.39
N LEU A 60 17.22 -13.47 -7.25
CA LEU A 60 17.23 -14.70 -8.05
C LEU A 60 17.11 -14.41 -9.55
N LEU A 61 16.29 -13.43 -9.91
CA LEU A 61 16.09 -12.98 -11.28
C LEU A 61 17.33 -12.24 -11.82
N SER A 62 17.96 -11.39 -11.01
CA SER A 62 19.18 -10.68 -11.37
C SER A 62 20.36 -11.63 -11.65
N GLU A 63 20.54 -12.63 -10.80
CA GLU A 63 21.64 -13.60 -10.91
C GLU A 63 21.50 -14.54 -12.12
N LYS A 64 20.27 -14.89 -12.53
CA LYS A 64 20.04 -15.87 -13.60
C LYS A 64 19.66 -15.28 -14.96
N PHE A 65 19.08 -14.08 -14.99
CA PHE A 65 18.35 -13.60 -16.17
C PHE A 65 18.40 -12.08 -16.34
N GLY A 66 19.46 -11.38 -15.92
CA GLY A 66 19.54 -9.91 -15.80
C GLY A 66 18.75 -9.02 -16.80
N GLN A 67 18.69 -9.35 -18.11
CA GLN A 67 17.86 -8.62 -19.08
C GLN A 67 16.42 -9.16 -19.24
N ILE A 68 16.23 -10.49 -19.15
CA ILE A 68 14.91 -11.16 -19.26
C ILE A 68 14.09 -10.94 -17.98
N ALA A 69 14.76 -10.88 -16.82
CA ALA A 69 14.21 -10.58 -15.50
C ALA A 69 13.46 -9.25 -15.46
N THR A 70 14.05 -8.21 -16.04
CA THR A 70 13.48 -6.87 -16.07
C THR A 70 12.21 -6.84 -16.93
N LEU A 71 12.22 -7.52 -18.07
CA LEU A 71 11.04 -7.64 -18.94
C LEU A 71 9.94 -8.48 -18.28
N ALA A 72 10.29 -9.58 -17.62
CA ALA A 72 9.35 -10.44 -16.90
C ALA A 72 8.70 -9.69 -15.73
N GLY A 73 9.48 -8.94 -14.94
CA GLY A 73 8.96 -8.10 -13.86
C GLY A 73 8.02 -7.00 -14.37
N ALA A 74 8.35 -6.35 -15.48
CA ALA A 74 7.48 -5.36 -16.12
C ALA A 74 6.14 -5.96 -16.58
N ILE A 75 6.16 -7.13 -17.24
CA ILE A 75 4.94 -7.82 -17.68
C ILE A 75 4.08 -8.23 -16.48
N LEU A 76 4.70 -8.74 -15.41
CA LEU A 76 4.00 -9.18 -14.20
C LEU A 76 3.32 -7.99 -13.50
N LEU A 77 3.99 -6.83 -13.45
CA LEU A 77 3.43 -5.60 -12.89
C LEU A 77 2.28 -5.03 -13.72
N ILE A 78 2.40 -5.04 -15.04
CA ILE A 78 1.31 -4.63 -15.93
C ILE A 78 0.09 -5.55 -15.71
N GLY A 79 0.31 -6.86 -15.63
CA GLY A 79 -0.75 -7.83 -15.36
C GLY A 79 -1.42 -7.63 -13.99
N LEU A 80 -0.62 -7.37 -12.95
CA LEU A 80 -1.12 -7.08 -11.61
C LEU A 80 -1.94 -5.78 -11.58
N GLY A 81 -1.44 -4.72 -12.22
CA GLY A 81 -2.15 -3.44 -12.33
C GLY A 81 -3.50 -3.59 -13.03
N PHE A 82 -3.55 -4.38 -14.12
CA PHE A 82 -4.80 -4.67 -14.82
C PHE A 82 -5.79 -5.44 -13.94
N TYR A 83 -5.30 -6.44 -13.20
CA TYR A 83 -6.12 -7.22 -12.28
C TYR A 83 -6.73 -6.36 -11.15
N ILE A 84 -5.95 -5.43 -10.59
CA ILE A 84 -6.43 -4.51 -9.54
C ILE A 84 -7.53 -3.60 -10.09
N VAL A 85 -7.32 -3.00 -11.28
CA VAL A 85 -8.33 -2.16 -11.94
C VAL A 85 -9.60 -2.96 -12.21
N TYR A 86 -9.48 -4.15 -12.81
CA TYR A 86 -10.64 -5.00 -13.11
C TYR A 86 -11.41 -5.39 -11.85
N SER A 87 -10.70 -5.78 -10.78
CA SER A 87 -11.32 -6.20 -9.52
C SER A 87 -12.03 -5.04 -8.82
N SER A 88 -11.44 -3.83 -8.85
CA SER A 88 -12.05 -2.63 -8.26
C SER A 88 -13.34 -2.19 -8.96
N LEU A 89 -13.52 -2.54 -10.23
CA LEU A 89 -14.73 -2.24 -11.01
C LEU A 89 -15.86 -3.26 -10.76
N LEU A 90 -15.56 -4.44 -10.18
CA LEU A 90 -16.52 -5.51 -9.93
C LEU A 90 -17.02 -5.57 -8.48
N GLU A 91 -16.38 -4.84 -7.55
CA GLU A 91 -16.73 -4.90 -6.13
C GLU A 91 -18.00 -4.08 -5.85
N ASN A 92 -19.11 -4.77 -5.61
CA ASN A 92 -20.37 -4.17 -5.18
C ASN A 92 -20.23 -3.72 -3.72
N GLU A 93 -20.51 -2.43 -3.47
CA GLU A 93 -20.51 -1.82 -2.14
C GLU A 93 -21.53 -2.50 -1.22
N ASP A 94 -21.14 -3.54 -0.48
CA ASP A 94 -21.94 -4.00 0.64
C ASP A 94 -21.07 -4.54 1.77
N THR A 95 -21.25 -3.90 2.94
CA THR A 95 -20.66 -4.16 4.26
C THR A 95 -19.28 -3.53 4.54
N ARG A 96 -19.30 -2.23 4.90
CA ARG A 96 -18.22 -1.55 5.62
C ARG A 96 -18.12 -2.08 7.07
N ALA A 97 -17.77 -3.35 7.24
CA ALA A 97 -17.48 -3.96 8.53
C ALA A 97 -15.97 -3.92 8.81
N ALA A 98 -15.60 -3.78 10.08
CA ALA A 98 -14.21 -3.88 10.50
C ALA A 98 -13.66 -5.28 10.16
N PRO A 99 -12.59 -5.41 9.36
CA PRO A 99 -11.89 -6.67 9.09
C PRO A 99 -11.45 -7.32 10.40
N ALA A 100 -11.69 -8.63 10.49
CA ALA A 100 -11.34 -9.45 11.64
C ALA A 100 -11.00 -10.86 11.17
N GLY A 101 -10.02 -11.49 11.84
CA GLY A 101 -9.56 -12.83 11.46
C GLY A 101 -9.01 -12.86 10.03
N ILE A 102 -9.61 -13.70 9.17
CA ILE A 102 -9.17 -13.90 7.79
C ILE A 102 -9.33 -12.64 6.94
N SER A 103 -10.41 -11.88 7.11
CA SER A 103 -10.62 -10.66 6.32
C SER A 103 -9.57 -9.58 6.62
N LEU A 104 -9.01 -9.57 7.84
CA LEU A 104 -7.89 -8.69 8.17
C LEU A 104 -6.60 -9.08 7.43
N LEU A 105 -6.35 -10.38 7.26
CA LEU A 105 -5.20 -10.86 6.50
C LEU A 105 -5.33 -10.53 5.01
N ILE A 106 -6.52 -10.74 4.43
CA ILE A 106 -6.82 -10.38 3.03
C ILE A 106 -6.67 -8.88 2.83
N PHE A 107 -7.21 -8.08 3.75
CA PHE A 107 -7.10 -6.62 3.73
C PHE A 107 -5.64 -6.16 3.78
N ALA A 108 -4.86 -6.65 4.75
CA ALA A 108 -3.45 -6.27 4.88
C ALA A 108 -2.60 -6.74 3.69
N PHE A 109 -2.90 -7.92 3.14
CA PHE A 109 -2.30 -8.41 1.90
C PHE A 109 -2.59 -7.46 0.73
N SER A 110 -3.86 -7.09 0.55
CA SER A 110 -4.29 -6.23 -0.56
C SER A 110 -3.66 -4.85 -0.49
N VAL A 111 -3.56 -4.27 0.71
CA VAL A 111 -2.91 -2.97 0.90
C VAL A 111 -1.42 -3.06 0.59
N SER A 112 -0.74 -4.15 0.97
CA SER A 112 0.73 -4.22 0.90
C SER A 112 1.28 -4.78 -0.43
N ILE A 113 0.42 -5.05 -1.42
CA ILE A 113 0.82 -5.75 -2.66
C ILE A 113 1.73 -4.91 -3.56
N ASP A 114 1.63 -3.60 -3.49
CA ASP A 114 2.49 -2.65 -4.18
C ASP A 114 3.94 -2.70 -3.65
N SER A 115 4.12 -2.94 -2.35
CA SER A 115 5.42 -3.03 -1.68
C SER A 115 6.26 -4.21 -2.18
N PHE A 116 5.60 -5.26 -2.70
CA PHE A 116 6.26 -6.37 -3.39
C PHE A 116 6.98 -5.90 -4.66
N SER A 117 6.36 -5.03 -5.46
CA SER A 117 6.95 -4.46 -6.68
C SER A 117 8.23 -3.69 -6.39
N VAL A 118 8.18 -2.84 -5.37
CA VAL A 118 9.34 -2.06 -4.92
C VAL A 118 10.41 -3.00 -4.38
N GLY A 119 10.03 -4.00 -3.58
CA GLY A 119 10.93 -5.05 -3.11
C GLY A 119 11.63 -5.79 -4.26
N LEU A 120 10.89 -6.17 -5.30
CA LEU A 120 11.45 -6.83 -6.48
C LEU A 120 12.51 -5.96 -7.17
N SER A 121 12.19 -4.69 -7.37
CA SER A 121 13.13 -3.71 -7.94
C SER A 121 14.40 -3.58 -7.08
N LEU A 122 14.24 -3.39 -5.76
CA LEU A 122 15.36 -3.27 -4.82
C LEU A 122 16.18 -4.56 -4.70
N GLY A 123 15.56 -5.72 -4.91
CA GLY A 123 16.23 -7.02 -5.01
C GLY A 123 17.16 -7.09 -6.21
N ILE A 124 16.70 -6.62 -7.38
CA ILE A 124 17.50 -6.59 -8.62
C ILE A 124 18.71 -5.66 -8.46
N TYR A 125 18.51 -4.48 -7.86
CA TYR A 125 19.57 -3.49 -7.61
C TYR A 125 20.49 -3.83 -6.42
N GLY A 126 20.25 -4.94 -5.70
CA GLY A 126 21.13 -5.39 -4.63
C GLY A 126 21.07 -4.55 -3.35
N ALA A 127 19.93 -3.95 -3.03
CA ALA A 127 19.78 -3.16 -1.81
C ALA A 127 19.94 -4.00 -0.51
N GLN A 128 20.26 -3.32 0.60
CA GLN A 128 20.41 -3.93 1.92
C GLN A 128 19.06 -4.41 2.48
N MET A 129 18.78 -5.71 2.31
CA MET A 129 17.49 -6.33 2.64
C MET A 129 16.99 -6.05 4.05
N ILE A 130 17.81 -6.28 5.08
CA ILE A 130 17.37 -6.20 6.48
C ILE A 130 16.90 -4.78 6.84
N TRP A 131 17.66 -3.76 6.47
CA TRP A 131 17.28 -2.37 6.75
C TRP A 131 16.06 -1.93 5.95
N THR A 132 15.95 -2.34 4.68
CA THR A 132 14.80 -2.02 3.82
C THR A 132 13.50 -2.58 4.39
N ILE A 133 13.44 -3.88 4.65
CA ILE A 133 12.19 -4.52 5.07
C ILE A 133 11.75 -4.03 6.46
N LEU A 134 12.69 -3.79 7.37
CA LEU A 134 12.37 -3.27 8.70
C LEU A 134 11.88 -1.82 8.66
N LEU A 135 12.50 -0.96 7.85
CA LEU A 135 12.05 0.42 7.69
C LEU A 135 10.67 0.50 7.04
N PHE A 136 10.42 -0.29 5.99
CA PHE A 136 9.12 -0.32 5.32
C PHE A 136 8.03 -0.80 6.28
N GLY A 137 8.25 -1.93 6.94
CA GLY A 137 7.32 -2.44 7.95
C GLY A 137 7.02 -1.46 9.08
N PHE A 138 8.08 -0.87 9.66
CA PHE A 138 7.94 0.02 10.81
C PHE A 138 7.25 1.35 10.45
N ILE A 139 7.66 1.99 9.35
CA ILE A 139 7.08 3.27 8.92
C ILE A 139 5.63 3.06 8.47
N SER A 140 5.34 2.04 7.66
CA SER A 140 3.97 1.74 7.23
C SER A 140 3.06 1.38 8.41
N MET A 141 3.58 0.70 9.44
CA MET A 141 2.82 0.43 10.66
C MET A 141 2.46 1.72 11.42
N ILE A 142 3.41 2.64 11.59
CA ILE A 142 3.18 3.94 12.24
C ILE A 142 2.17 4.76 11.44
N LEU A 143 2.34 4.81 10.12
CA LEU A 143 1.47 5.53 9.21
C LEU A 143 0.06 4.92 9.19
N ALA A 144 -0.08 3.59 9.20
CA ALA A 144 -1.37 2.93 9.31
C ALA A 144 -2.09 3.29 10.63
N TRP A 145 -1.39 3.26 11.77
CA TRP A 145 -1.98 3.69 13.03
C TRP A 145 -2.36 5.17 13.02
N ALA A 146 -1.51 6.03 12.47
CA ALA A 146 -1.82 7.45 12.32
C ALA A 146 -3.07 7.64 11.46
N GLY A 147 -3.18 6.95 10.32
CA GLY A 147 -4.36 6.94 9.46
C GLY A 147 -5.62 6.51 10.20
N LEU A 148 -5.59 5.36 10.88
CA LEU A 148 -6.75 4.84 11.64
C LEU A 148 -7.21 5.81 12.74
N LEU A 149 -6.26 6.41 13.48
CA LEU A 149 -6.55 7.35 14.55
C LEU A 149 -7.08 8.69 14.01
N LEU A 150 -6.49 9.22 12.95
CA LEU A 150 -6.94 10.44 12.30
C LEU A 150 -8.32 10.23 11.66
N GLY A 151 -8.53 9.12 10.96
CA GLY A 151 -9.81 8.72 10.38
C GLY A 151 -10.93 8.65 11.42
N ARG A 152 -10.62 8.13 12.61
CA ARG A 152 -11.57 8.07 13.73
C ARG A 152 -12.05 9.44 14.21
N HIS A 153 -11.17 10.44 14.20
CA HIS A 153 -11.52 11.82 14.54
C HIS A 153 -12.19 12.53 13.36
N ALA A 154 -11.71 12.28 12.15
CA ALA A 154 -12.24 12.81 10.89
C ALA A 154 -13.69 12.39 10.63
N LYS A 155 -14.16 11.28 11.19
CA LYS A 155 -15.55 10.81 11.07
C LYS A 155 -16.58 11.93 11.31
N HIS A 156 -16.35 12.79 12.30
CA HIS A 156 -17.28 13.88 12.65
C HIS A 156 -17.20 15.08 11.70
N MET A 157 -16.06 15.29 11.03
CA MET A 157 -15.81 16.46 10.18
C MET A 157 -15.98 16.19 8.69
N LEU A 158 -15.64 14.98 8.23
CA LEU A 158 -15.46 14.64 6.82
C LEU A 158 -16.45 13.60 6.27
N GLY A 159 -17.33 13.03 7.11
CA GLY A 159 -18.23 11.92 6.73
C GLY A 159 -18.91 12.10 5.36
N THR A 160 -19.97 12.90 5.28
CA THR A 160 -20.70 13.09 4.01
C THR A 160 -20.03 14.13 3.10
N TYR A 161 -19.40 15.16 3.67
CA TYR A 161 -18.79 16.24 2.88
C TYR A 161 -17.51 15.82 2.16
N GLY A 162 -16.73 14.90 2.73
CA GLY A 162 -15.48 14.40 2.14
C GLY A 162 -15.70 13.48 0.95
N GLU A 163 -16.66 12.55 1.02
CA GLU A 163 -17.04 11.68 -0.12
C GLU A 163 -17.54 12.50 -1.30
N VAL A 164 -18.41 13.50 -1.06
CA VAL A 164 -18.93 14.39 -2.10
C VAL A 164 -17.81 15.23 -2.73
N PHE A 165 -16.91 15.77 -1.92
CA PHE A 165 -15.79 16.58 -2.42
C PHE A 165 -14.79 15.74 -3.24
N GLY A 166 -14.47 14.53 -2.78
CA GLY A 166 -13.65 13.58 -3.52
C GLY A 166 -14.27 13.19 -4.87
N GLY A 167 -15.58 12.92 -4.88
CA GLY A 167 -16.32 12.65 -6.12
C GLY A 167 -16.31 13.82 -7.10
N ILE A 168 -16.49 15.06 -6.63
CA ILE A 168 -16.43 16.27 -7.46
C ILE A 168 -15.05 16.44 -8.08
N ILE A 169 -13.97 16.26 -7.30
CA ILE A 169 -12.60 16.31 -7.82
C ILE A 169 -12.39 15.23 -8.89
N LEU A 170 -12.85 14.00 -8.65
CA LEU A 170 -12.67 12.89 -9.58
C LEU A 170 -13.42 13.12 -10.91
N VAL A 171 -14.66 13.64 -10.83
CA VAL A 171 -15.44 14.04 -12.02
C VAL A 171 -14.74 15.18 -12.76
N GLY A 172 -14.27 16.20 -12.05
CA GLY A 172 -13.53 17.32 -12.64
C GLY A 172 -12.25 16.88 -13.34
N PHE A 173 -11.50 15.97 -12.72
CA PHE A 173 -10.28 15.40 -13.30
C PHE A 173 -10.58 14.50 -14.51
N GLY A 174 -11.65 13.69 -14.44
CA GLY A 174 -12.12 12.90 -15.57
C GLY A 174 -12.53 13.76 -16.77
N LEU A 175 -13.20 14.89 -16.52
CA LEU A 175 -13.55 15.87 -17.56
C LEU A 175 -12.31 16.54 -18.16
N TYR A 176 -11.32 16.89 -17.35
CA TYR A 176 -10.04 17.43 -17.83
C TYR A 176 -9.28 16.43 -18.73
N LEU A 177 -9.29 15.15 -18.38
CA LEU A 177 -8.67 14.10 -19.21
C LEU A 177 -9.43 13.85 -20.52
N LEU A 178 -10.77 13.98 -20.53
CA LEU A 178 -11.60 13.80 -21.73
C LEU A 178 -11.54 14.99 -22.69
N PHE A 179 -11.40 16.20 -22.16
CA PHE A 179 -11.24 17.43 -22.93
C PHE A 179 -9.89 18.07 -22.57
N PRO A 180 -8.77 17.53 -23.09
CA PRO A 180 -7.47 18.17 -22.95
C PRO A 180 -7.51 19.47 -23.76
N LEU A 181 -7.83 20.57 -23.08
CA LEU A 181 -7.74 21.94 -23.58
C LEU A 181 -6.28 22.36 -23.71
#